data_AF-A0A2J6GZL5-F1
#
_entry.id   AF-A0A2J6GZL5-F1
#
_cell.length_a   1.000
_cell.length_b   1.000
_cell.length_c   1.000
_cell.angle_alpha   90.00
_cell.angle_beta   90.00
_cell.angle_gamma   90.00
#
_symmetry.space_group_name_H-M   'P 1'
#
loop_
_entity.id
_entity.type
_entity.pdbx_description
1 polymer ?
#
loop_
_entity_poly.entity_id
_entity_poly.type
_entity_poly.pdbx_seq_one_letter_code
_entity_poly.pdbx_strand_id
1 'polypeptide(L)'
;MAFDIRKIFVILAVAILFTLFSFALFEAFYPNIEWNDYCEDKFYQSINGSGECEAYGGKWTNYDVRVPVEKQSIENGYCDINYYCNEDYDEARDQRYYYGFIFLSILGAIAIVLGINLPLTNPINEWIGTGFMLGGLFNIFLGTAMYYQDLSRYMKPIVLFLELALVIFLTYKKLGEEKERKKKKKKFFFF
;
A
#
# COMPACT_ATOMS: atom_id res chain seq x y z
N MET A 1 -17.72 10.43 -32.18
CA MET A 1 -17.65 9.30 -31.23
C MET A 1 -18.39 9.78 -29.98
N ALA A 2 -19.67 9.42 -29.83
CA ALA A 2 -20.45 9.87 -28.67
C ALA A 2 -19.99 9.04 -27.46
N PHE A 3 -19.37 9.68 -26.47
CA PHE A 3 -19.07 9.03 -25.21
C PHE A 3 -20.41 8.74 -24.50
N ASP A 4 -20.72 7.46 -24.33
CA ASP A 4 -21.88 7.05 -23.55
C ASP A 4 -21.56 7.26 -22.07
N ILE A 5 -21.99 8.41 -21.54
CA ILE A 5 -21.76 8.83 -20.15
C ILE A 5 -22.18 7.74 -19.16
N ARG A 6 -23.24 6.98 -19.49
CA ARG A 6 -23.74 5.89 -18.64
C ARG A 6 -22.71 4.78 -18.47
N LYS A 7 -22.00 4.42 -19.55
CA LYS A 7 -20.94 3.40 -19.54
C LYS A 7 -19.79 3.84 -18.62
N ILE A 8 -19.34 5.08 -18.74
CA ILE A 8 -18.23 5.61 -17.93
C ILE A 8 -18.62 5.62 -16.45
N PHE A 9 -19.84 6.05 -16.13
CA PHE A 9 -20.33 6.10 -14.76
C PHE A 9 -20.35 4.72 -14.10
N VAL A 10 -20.82 3.69 -14.80
CA VAL A 10 -20.83 2.32 -14.29
C VAL A 10 -19.40 1.79 -14.05
N ILE A 11 -18.48 2.03 -14.99
CA ILE A 11 -17.07 1.58 -14.86
C ILE A 11 -16.43 2.23 -13.63
N LEU A 12 -16.59 3.56 -13.46
CA LEU A 12 -16.01 4.28 -12.34
C LEU A 12 -16.67 3.89 -11.01
N ALA A 13 -17.99 3.74 -10.97
CA ALA A 13 -18.69 3.31 -9.77
C ALA A 13 -18.21 1.94 -9.31
N VAL A 14 -18.10 0.95 -10.21
CA VAL A 14 -17.58 -0.38 -9.88
C VAL A 14 -16.12 -0.31 -9.42
N ALA A 15 -15.26 0.44 -10.13
CA ALA A 15 -13.86 0.56 -9.78
C ALA A 15 -13.66 1.17 -8.37
N ILE A 16 -14.35 2.28 -8.08
CA ILE A 16 -14.24 2.98 -6.80
C ILE A 16 -14.82 2.13 -5.67
N LEU A 17 -16.04 1.59 -5.84
CA LEU A 17 -16.67 0.76 -4.80
C LEU A 17 -15.86 -0.49 -4.52
N PHE A 18 -15.31 -1.15 -5.54
CA PHE A 18 -14.43 -2.31 -5.35
C PHE A 18 -13.15 -1.93 -4.58
N THR A 19 -12.57 -0.77 -4.89
CA THR A 19 -11.38 -0.28 -4.20
C THR A 19 -11.66 -0.01 -2.73
N LEU A 20 -12.73 0.75 -2.44
CA LEU A 20 -13.16 1.05 -1.07
C LEU A 20 -13.51 -0.22 -0.30
N PHE A 21 -14.21 -1.16 -0.94
CA PHE A 21 -14.53 -2.46 -0.34
C PHE A 21 -13.26 -3.24 0.02
N SER A 22 -12.27 -3.27 -0.88
CA SER A 22 -11.02 -3.98 -0.63
C SER A 22 -10.24 -3.38 0.53
N PHE A 23 -10.24 -2.05 0.63
CA PHE A 23 -9.62 -1.34 1.75
C PHE A 23 -10.34 -1.61 3.07
N ALA A 24 -11.68 -1.47 3.10
CA ALA A 24 -12.48 -1.78 4.29
C ALA A 24 -12.33 -3.26 4.71
N LEU A 25 -12.22 -4.17 3.75
CA LEU A 25 -11.97 -5.58 4.01
C LEU A 25 -10.60 -5.79 4.65
N PHE A 26 -9.56 -5.10 4.18
CA PHE A 26 -8.24 -5.14 4.79
C PHE A 26 -8.27 -4.63 6.24
N GLU A 27 -8.90 -3.48 6.49
CA GLU A 27 -9.02 -2.91 7.83
C GLU A 27 -9.78 -3.82 8.81
N ALA A 28 -10.74 -4.60 8.32
CA ALA A 28 -11.47 -5.57 9.14
C ALA A 28 -10.58 -6.72 9.65
N PHE A 29 -9.54 -7.10 8.91
CA PHE A 29 -8.59 -8.14 9.31
C PHE A 29 -7.33 -7.57 9.99
N TYR A 30 -6.91 -6.37 9.61
CA TYR A 30 -5.70 -5.70 10.09
C TYR A 30 -6.04 -4.28 10.58
N PRO A 31 -6.52 -4.15 11.83
CA PRO A 31 -6.91 -2.87 12.40
C PRO A 31 -5.75 -1.86 12.40
N ASN A 32 -6.09 -0.57 12.47
CA ASN A 32 -5.10 0.49 12.57
C ASN A 32 -4.27 0.32 13.85
N ILE A 33 -2.96 0.58 13.72
CA ILE A 33 -2.00 0.55 14.83
C ILE A 33 -1.95 1.97 15.38
N GLU A 34 -2.34 2.14 16.63
CA GLU A 34 -2.25 3.43 17.30
C GLU A 34 -0.95 3.52 18.11
N TRP A 35 -0.31 4.68 18.10
CA TRP A 35 0.94 4.88 18.84
C TRP A 35 0.77 4.64 20.35
N ASN A 36 -0.39 5.02 20.88
CA ASN A 36 -0.75 4.84 22.29
C ASN A 36 -0.89 3.36 22.71
N ASP A 37 -1.03 2.43 21.76
CA ASP A 37 -1.04 0.99 22.07
C ASP A 37 0.36 0.46 22.40
N TYR A 38 1.41 1.20 22.02
CA TYR A 38 2.82 0.82 22.18
C TYR A 38 3.52 1.71 23.20
N CYS A 39 3.23 3.02 23.17
CA CYS A 39 3.86 4.00 24.02
C CYS A 39 2.86 4.60 25.00
N GLU A 40 3.14 4.45 26.29
CA GLU A 40 2.40 5.16 27.34
C GLU A 40 2.84 6.62 27.43
N ASP A 41 1.88 7.51 27.69
CA ASP A 41 2.16 8.92 27.98
C ASP A 41 2.91 9.07 29.31
N LYS A 42 4.24 8.97 29.25
CA LYS A 42 5.11 9.22 30.40
C LYS A 42 5.31 10.73 30.56
N PHE A 43 4.91 11.29 31.70
CA PHE A 43 5.21 12.68 32.04
C PHE A 43 6.73 12.89 32.11
N TYR A 44 7.24 13.90 31.40
CA TYR A 44 8.66 14.29 31.44
C TYR A 44 9.05 14.72 32.86
N GLN A 45 9.57 13.78 33.65
CA GLN A 45 10.40 14.11 34.80
C GLN A 45 11.79 14.42 34.27
N SER A 46 12.48 15.39 34.89
CA SER A 46 13.86 15.71 34.51
C SER A 46 14.76 14.52 34.87
N ILE A 47 15.03 13.65 33.91
CA ILE A 47 15.94 12.51 34.05
C ILE A 47 17.37 13.04 33.98
N ASN A 48 18.14 12.85 35.05
CA ASN A 48 19.52 13.31 35.13
C ASN A 48 20.47 12.11 34.98
N GLY A 49 21.03 11.96 33.79
CA GLY A 49 22.05 10.97 33.50
C GLY A 49 21.53 9.66 32.93
N SER A 50 22.47 8.85 32.45
CA SER A 50 22.28 7.61 31.71
C SER A 50 21.63 6.52 32.56
N GLY A 51 22.05 6.37 33.82
CA GLY A 51 21.53 5.34 34.72
C GLY A 51 20.06 5.52 35.07
N GLU A 52 19.61 6.76 35.28
CA GLU A 52 18.18 7.05 35.46
C GLU A 52 17.40 6.78 34.17
N CYS A 53 17.95 7.19 33.01
CA CYS A 53 17.31 6.95 31.72
C CYS A 53 17.03 5.48 31.45
N GLU A 54 18.03 4.62 31.66
CA GLU A 54 17.90 3.18 31.47
C GLU A 54 16.96 2.56 32.51
N ALA A 55 16.94 3.05 33.75
CA ALA A 55 16.01 2.60 34.79
C ALA A 55 14.54 2.92 34.46
N TYR A 56 14.27 4.00 33.73
CA TYR A 56 12.93 4.36 33.22
C TYR A 56 12.59 3.66 31.88
N GLY A 57 13.48 2.80 31.38
CA GLY A 57 13.32 2.06 30.13
C GLY A 57 13.56 2.89 28.87
N GLY A 58 14.25 4.03 28.99
CA GLY A 58 14.67 4.85 27.86
C GLY A 58 16.05 4.48 27.34
N LYS A 59 16.45 5.10 26.23
CA LYS A 59 17.81 4.98 25.68
C LYS A 59 18.55 6.29 25.79
N TRP A 60 19.70 6.25 26.46
CA TRP A 60 20.58 7.41 26.56
C TRP A 60 21.40 7.59 25.28
N THR A 61 21.37 8.78 24.71
CA THR A 61 22.20 9.14 23.55
C THR A 61 23.14 10.27 23.95
N ASN A 62 24.44 9.97 23.93
CA ASN A 62 25.47 10.97 24.20
C ASN A 62 25.52 12.01 23.07
N TYR A 63 25.65 13.28 23.42
CA TYR A 63 25.96 14.29 22.43
C TYR A 63 27.41 14.13 22.00
N ASP A 64 27.65 14.15 20.69
CA ASP A 64 28.99 14.07 20.12
C ASP A 64 29.69 15.44 20.24
N VAL A 65 29.92 15.88 21.48
CA VAL A 65 30.60 17.13 21.80
C VAL A 65 31.99 16.78 22.27
N ARG A 66 33.01 17.28 21.56
CA ARG A 66 34.39 17.30 22.05
C ARG A 66 34.48 18.27 23.24
N VAL A 67 34.18 17.79 24.44
CA VAL A 67 34.35 18.58 25.67
C VAL A 67 35.81 18.57 26.12
N PRO A 68 36.36 19.72 26.57
CA PRO A 68 37.66 19.77 27.24
C PRO A 68 37.70 18.80 28.43
N VAL A 69 38.83 18.12 28.62
CA VAL A 69 39.05 17.04 29.62
C VAL A 69 38.61 17.42 31.04
N GLU A 70 38.63 18.71 31.38
CA GLU A 70 38.26 19.25 32.69
C GLU A 70 36.76 19.20 33.03
N LYS A 71 35.86 18.94 32.05
CA LYS A 71 34.39 18.87 32.24
C LYS A 71 33.78 17.48 32.02
N GLN A 72 34.60 16.43 32.00
CA GLN A 72 34.16 15.05 31.70
C GLN A 72 33.18 14.42 32.71
N SER A 73 32.90 15.07 33.85
CA SER A 73 31.99 14.53 34.88
C SER A 73 30.50 14.83 34.66
N ILE A 74 30.14 15.62 33.64
CA ILE A 74 28.75 15.85 33.26
C ILE A 74 28.46 14.94 32.07
N GLU A 75 27.62 13.92 32.25
CA GLU A 75 27.11 13.13 31.14
C GLU A 75 26.33 14.04 30.19
N ASN A 76 26.97 14.42 29.10
CA ASN A 76 26.35 15.22 28.05
C ASN A 76 25.60 14.28 27.11
N GLY A 77 24.28 14.24 27.25
CA GLY A 77 23.40 13.48 26.40
C GLY A 77 21.95 13.85 26.66
N TYR A 78 21.06 13.12 25.99
CA TYR A 78 19.63 13.18 26.26
C TYR A 78 19.07 11.77 26.43
N CYS A 79 18.01 11.68 27.22
CA CYS A 79 17.25 10.44 27.37
C CYS A 79 16.09 10.44 26.37
N ASP A 80 16.04 9.44 25.50
CA ASP A 80 14.85 9.12 24.71
C ASP A 80 14.05 8.04 25.43
N ILE A 81 13.05 8.47 26.20
CA ILE A 81 12.22 7.60 27.04
C ILE A 81 11.36 6.65 26.18
N ASN A 82 11.05 7.05 24.95
CA ASN A 82 10.15 6.32 24.06
C ASN A 82 10.92 5.54 22.99
N TYR A 83 12.26 5.48 23.07
CA TYR A 83 13.09 4.85 22.04
C TYR A 83 12.61 3.43 21.67
N TYR A 84 12.50 2.53 22.65
CA TYR A 84 12.14 1.13 22.41
C TYR A 84 10.67 0.97 21.99
N CYS A 85 9.74 1.73 22.59
CA CYS A 85 8.33 1.64 22.20
C CYS A 85 8.07 2.22 20.81
N ASN A 86 8.82 3.27 20.40
CA ASN A 86 8.79 3.79 19.05
C ASN A 86 9.32 2.75 18.05
N GLU A 87 10.38 2.03 18.40
CA GLU A 87 10.92 0.94 17.58
C GLU A 87 9.89 -0.18 17.39
N ASP A 88 9.23 -0.62 18.46
CA ASP A 88 8.16 -1.62 18.39
C ASP A 88 6.94 -1.15 17.58
N TYR A 89 6.55 0.13 17.75
CA TYR A 89 5.45 0.74 16.99
C TYR A 89 5.78 0.82 15.50
N ASP A 90 6.98 1.31 15.14
CA ASP A 90 7.41 1.44 13.76
C ASP A 90 7.50 0.05 13.10
N GLU A 91 8.03 -0.98 13.80
CA GLU A 91 8.06 -2.35 13.29
C GLU A 91 6.64 -2.88 13.02
N ALA A 92 5.72 -2.72 13.97
CA ALA A 92 4.35 -3.18 13.80
C ALA A 92 3.65 -2.44 12.64
N ARG A 93 3.86 -1.12 12.54
CA ARG A 93 3.32 -0.28 11.47
C ARG A 93 3.83 -0.73 10.10
N ASP A 94 5.11 -0.98 9.98
CA ASP A 94 5.76 -1.45 8.75
C ASP A 94 5.26 -2.83 8.34
N GLN A 95 5.11 -3.75 9.30
CA GLN A 95 4.51 -5.06 9.06
C GLN A 95 3.08 -4.94 8.53
N ARG A 96 2.26 -4.06 9.11
CA ARG A 96 0.90 -3.82 8.62
C ARG A 96 0.88 -3.27 7.19
N TYR A 97 1.74 -2.31 6.85
CA TYR A 97 1.82 -1.80 5.49
C TYR A 97 2.29 -2.85 4.49
N TYR A 98 3.23 -3.71 4.89
CA TYR A 98 3.66 -4.85 4.08
C TYR A 98 2.51 -5.83 3.81
N TYR A 99 1.73 -6.22 4.83
CA TYR A 99 0.57 -7.08 4.64
C TYR A 99 -0.51 -6.39 3.78
N GLY A 100 -0.72 -5.09 3.95
CA GLY A 100 -1.64 -4.30 3.12
C GLY A 100 -1.24 -4.29 1.64
N PHE A 101 0.04 -4.07 1.36
CA PHE A 101 0.58 -4.14 0.00
C PHE A 101 0.30 -5.51 -0.65
N ILE A 102 0.62 -6.60 0.04
CA ILE A 102 0.40 -7.96 -0.48
C ILE A 102 -1.08 -8.24 -0.67
N PHE A 103 -1.91 -7.94 0.34
CA PHE A 103 -3.33 -8.24 0.32
C PHE A 103 -4.05 -7.50 -0.81
N LEU A 104 -3.84 -6.19 -0.91
CA LEU A 104 -4.44 -5.37 -1.97
C LEU A 104 -3.90 -5.76 -3.36
N SER A 105 -2.62 -6.09 -3.47
CA SER A 105 -2.04 -6.55 -4.74
C SER A 105 -2.65 -7.87 -5.21
N ILE A 106 -2.81 -8.85 -4.32
CA ILE A 106 -3.44 -10.13 -4.63
C ILE A 106 -4.90 -9.94 -5.02
N LEU A 107 -5.68 -9.19 -4.23
CA LEU A 107 -7.07 -8.89 -4.55
C LEU A 107 -7.20 -8.13 -5.88
N GLY A 108 -6.31 -7.19 -6.13
CA GLY A 108 -6.27 -6.44 -7.39
C GLY A 108 -5.97 -7.35 -8.59
N ALA A 109 -4.99 -8.25 -8.46
CA ALA A 109 -4.69 -9.25 -9.48
C ALA A 109 -5.88 -10.19 -9.74
N ILE A 110 -6.55 -10.67 -8.69
CA ILE A 110 -7.75 -11.51 -8.80
C ILE A 110 -8.87 -10.74 -9.53
N ALA A 111 -9.13 -9.49 -9.15
CA ALA A 111 -10.15 -8.65 -9.80
C ALA A 111 -9.87 -8.43 -11.28
N ILE A 112 -8.62 -8.21 -11.65
CA ILE A 112 -8.20 -8.09 -13.05
C ILE A 112 -8.45 -9.40 -13.81
N VAL A 113 -8.05 -10.54 -13.23
CA VAL A 113 -8.28 -11.86 -13.84
C VAL A 113 -9.76 -12.14 -14.03
N LEU A 114 -10.59 -11.86 -13.01
CA LEU A 114 -12.05 -12.00 -13.11
C LEU A 114 -12.62 -11.07 -14.17
N GLY A 115 -12.17 -9.81 -14.22
CA GLY A 115 -12.56 -8.81 -15.22
C GLY A 115 -12.26 -9.24 -16.66
N ILE A 116 -11.15 -9.94 -16.90
CA ILE A 116 -10.79 -10.49 -18.23
C ILE A 116 -11.68 -11.68 -18.58
N ASN A 117 -11.95 -12.56 -17.61
CA ASN A 117 -12.66 -13.83 -17.85
C ASN A 117 -14.20 -13.68 -17.85
N LEU A 118 -14.73 -12.50 -17.54
CA LEU A 118 -16.16 -12.23 -17.54
C LEU A 118 -16.75 -12.40 -18.96
N PRO A 119 -17.79 -13.24 -19.15
CA PRO A 119 -18.37 -13.50 -20.45
C PRO A 119 -19.05 -12.25 -21.03
N LEU A 120 -18.62 -11.88 -22.25
CA LEU A 120 -19.08 -10.70 -22.99
C LEU A 120 -20.45 -10.91 -23.68
N THR A 121 -21.28 -11.79 -23.13
CA THR A 121 -22.61 -12.10 -23.66
C THR A 121 -23.54 -10.89 -23.57
N ASN A 122 -23.43 -10.10 -22.51
CA ASN A 122 -24.20 -8.88 -22.28
C ASN A 122 -23.32 -7.62 -22.32
N PRO A 123 -23.80 -6.49 -22.86
CA PRO A 123 -23.04 -5.24 -22.88
C PRO A 123 -22.71 -4.73 -21.47
N ILE A 124 -23.56 -5.03 -20.48
CA ILE A 124 -23.37 -4.68 -19.07
C ILE A 124 -22.14 -5.40 -18.48
N ASN A 125 -21.92 -6.67 -18.86
CA ASN A 125 -20.77 -7.45 -18.38
C ASN A 125 -19.44 -6.88 -18.88
N GLU A 126 -19.42 -6.30 -20.09
CA GLU A 126 -18.24 -5.60 -20.61
C GLU A 126 -17.88 -4.38 -19.75
N TRP A 127 -18.89 -3.67 -19.23
CA TRP A 127 -18.70 -2.49 -18.39
C TRP A 127 -18.24 -2.89 -16.99
N ILE A 128 -18.90 -3.88 -16.38
CA ILE A 128 -18.53 -4.41 -15.06
C ILE A 128 -17.11 -4.98 -15.08
N GLY A 129 -16.76 -5.80 -16.10
CA GLY A 129 -15.41 -6.35 -16.23
C GLY A 129 -14.33 -5.29 -16.40
N THR A 130 -14.62 -4.22 -17.15
CA THR A 130 -13.71 -3.07 -17.26
C THR A 130 -13.60 -2.30 -15.94
N GLY A 131 -14.69 -2.19 -15.17
CA GLY A 131 -14.68 -1.64 -13.82
C GLY A 131 -13.81 -2.45 -12.85
N PHE A 132 -13.92 -3.78 -12.86
CA PHE A 132 -13.08 -4.67 -12.06
C PHE A 132 -11.59 -4.59 -12.44
N MET A 133 -11.29 -4.51 -13.74
CA MET A 133 -9.90 -4.28 -14.19
C MET A 133 -9.36 -2.96 -13.63
N LEU A 134 -10.12 -1.87 -13.75
CA LEU A 134 -9.69 -0.55 -13.28
C LEU A 134 -9.57 -0.50 -11.75
N GLY A 135 -10.54 -1.05 -11.03
CA GLY A 135 -10.49 -1.15 -9.56
C GLY A 135 -9.35 -2.05 -9.08
N GLY A 136 -9.07 -3.15 -9.78
CA GLY A 136 -7.93 -4.01 -9.47
C GLY A 136 -6.58 -3.31 -9.68
N LEU A 137 -6.47 -2.48 -10.71
CA LEU A 137 -5.30 -1.61 -10.89
C LEU A 137 -5.18 -0.56 -9.79
N PHE A 138 -6.29 0.05 -9.35
CA PHE A 138 -6.26 0.98 -8.21
C PHE A 138 -5.85 0.29 -6.91
N ASN A 139 -6.30 -0.93 -6.64
CA ASN A 139 -5.86 -1.67 -5.46
C ASN A 139 -4.35 -1.91 -5.46
N ILE A 140 -3.79 -2.38 -6.58
CA ILE A 140 -2.34 -2.60 -6.71
C ILE A 140 -1.61 -1.28 -6.45
N PHE A 141 -2.03 -0.20 -7.13
CA PHE A 141 -1.41 1.11 -6.99
C PHE A 141 -1.49 1.66 -5.55
N LEU A 142 -2.65 1.56 -4.90
CA LEU A 142 -2.84 2.02 -3.53
C LEU A 142 -2.04 1.19 -2.53
N GLY A 143 -2.01 -0.14 -2.70
CA GLY A 143 -1.19 -1.03 -1.88
C GLY A 143 0.29 -0.65 -1.98
N THR A 144 0.79 -0.40 -3.19
CA THR A 144 2.17 0.06 -3.39
C THR A 144 2.41 1.45 -2.81
N ALA A 145 1.47 2.37 -2.97
CA ALA A 145 1.58 3.72 -2.42
C ALA A 145 1.67 3.71 -0.88
N MET A 146 0.92 2.82 -0.21
CA MET A 146 0.95 2.67 1.25
C MET A 146 2.32 2.19 1.74
N TYR A 147 2.89 1.18 1.09
CA TYR A 147 4.18 0.59 1.51
C TYR A 147 5.40 1.35 0.95
N TYR A 148 5.19 2.31 0.03
CA TYR A 148 6.28 2.98 -0.70
C TYR A 148 7.36 3.62 0.17
N GLN A 149 6.99 4.17 1.33
CA GLN A 149 7.96 4.82 2.22
C GLN A 149 8.94 3.80 2.80
N ASP A 150 8.43 2.65 3.22
CA ASP A 150 9.17 1.62 3.96
C ASP A 150 9.88 0.61 3.03
N LEU A 151 9.58 0.63 1.73
CA LEU A 151 10.37 -0.12 0.75
C LEU A 151 11.86 0.28 0.82
N SER A 152 12.74 -0.71 0.79
CA SER A 152 14.17 -0.45 0.68
C SER A 152 14.50 0.31 -0.62
N ARG A 153 15.59 1.09 -0.60
CA ARG A 153 16.02 1.94 -1.72
C ARG A 153 16.07 1.20 -3.07
N TYR A 154 16.40 -0.10 -3.06
CA TYR A 154 16.48 -0.93 -4.27
C TYR A 154 15.17 -1.61 -4.65
N MET A 155 14.26 -1.87 -3.70
CA MET A 155 12.97 -2.50 -4.00
C MET A 155 12.00 -1.55 -4.70
N LYS A 156 12.04 -0.23 -4.39
CA LYS A 156 11.17 0.78 -5.01
C LYS A 156 11.15 0.70 -6.55
N PRO A 157 12.29 0.78 -7.26
CA PRO A 157 12.28 0.69 -8.72
C PRO A 157 11.85 -0.68 -9.26
N ILE A 158 12.10 -1.77 -8.53
CA ILE A 158 11.73 -3.13 -8.97
C ILE A 158 10.22 -3.30 -8.94
N VAL A 159 9.56 -2.90 -7.85
CA VAL A 159 8.10 -3.00 -7.73
C VAL A 159 7.41 -2.14 -8.78
N LEU A 160 7.84 -0.88 -8.95
CA LEU A 160 7.30 0.00 -9.99
C LEU A 160 7.50 -0.56 -11.41
N PHE A 161 8.65 -1.20 -11.67
CA PHE A 161 8.89 -1.86 -12.95
C PHE A 161 7.95 -3.05 -13.19
N LEU A 162 7.71 -3.87 -12.17
CA LEU A 162 6.77 -5.00 -12.25
C LEU A 162 5.32 -4.54 -12.48
N GLU A 163 4.88 -3.49 -11.78
CA GLU A 163 3.55 -2.89 -12.00
C GLU A 163 3.40 -2.36 -13.42
N LEU A 164 4.42 -1.65 -13.92
CA LEU A 164 4.43 -1.14 -15.29
C LEU A 164 4.36 -2.29 -16.30
N ALA A 165 5.17 -3.34 -16.11
CA ALA A 165 5.16 -4.53 -16.95
C ALA A 165 3.78 -5.20 -16.95
N LEU A 166 3.12 -5.28 -15.79
CA LEU A 166 1.77 -5.81 -15.64
C LEU A 166 0.74 -4.99 -16.43
N VAL A 167 0.74 -3.66 -16.30
CA VAL A 167 -0.18 -2.78 -17.05
C VAL A 167 0.03 -2.91 -18.57
N ILE A 168 1.28 -2.94 -19.02
CA ILE A 168 1.63 -3.14 -20.43
C ILE A 168 1.10 -4.51 -20.91
N PHE A 169 1.37 -5.57 -20.16
CA PHE A 169 0.92 -6.92 -20.50
C PHE A 169 -0.61 -7.00 -20.65
N LEU A 170 -1.36 -6.42 -19.71
CA LEU A 170 -2.82 -6.40 -19.77
C LEU A 170 -3.35 -5.63 -20.98
N THR A 171 -2.70 -4.50 -21.30
CA THR A 171 -3.04 -3.69 -22.48
C THR A 171 -2.87 -4.51 -23.76
N TYR A 172 -1.75 -5.20 -23.94
CA TYR A 172 -1.52 -6.07 -25.10
C TYR A 172 -2.50 -7.24 -25.18
N LYS A 173 -2.77 -7.91 -24.05
CA LYS A 173 -3.70 -9.04 -24.01
C LYS A 173 -5.11 -8.61 -24.42
N LYS A 174 -5.62 -7.50 -23.88
CA LYS A 174 -6.95 -6.96 -24.20
C LYS A 174 -7.07 -6.59 -25.68
N LEU A 175 -6.04 -5.97 -26.25
CA LEU A 175 -5.99 -5.64 -27.69
C LEU A 175 -6.00 -6.90 -28.59
N GLY A 176 -5.32 -7.97 -28.17
CA GLY A 176 -5.33 -9.26 -28.85
C GLY A 176 -6.73 -9.89 -28.92
N GLU A 177 -7.40 -9.95 -27.78
CA GLU A 177 -8.78 -10.47 -27.68
C GLU A 177 -9.77 -9.65 -28.52
N GLU A 178 -9.61 -8.32 -28.57
CA GLU A 178 -10.48 -7.46 -29.37
C GLU A 178 -10.33 -7.71 -30.88
N LYS A 179 -9.10 -7.97 -31.36
CA LYS A 179 -8.82 -8.32 -32.77
C LYS A 179 -9.47 -9.65 -33.15
N GLU A 180 -9.31 -10.69 -32.33
CA GLU A 180 -9.93 -12.00 -32.55
C GLU A 180 -11.47 -11.92 -32.52
N ARG A 181 -12.04 -11.11 -31.61
CA ARG A 181 -13.49 -10.86 -31.53
C ARG A 181 -14.03 -10.20 -32.81
N LYS A 182 -13.33 -9.19 -33.35
CA LYS A 182 -13.70 -8.54 -34.62
C LYS A 182 -13.63 -9.52 -35.81
N LYS A 183 -12.65 -10.43 -35.81
CA LYS A 183 -12.49 -11.48 -36.82
C LYS A 183 -13.64 -12.50 -36.80
N LYS A 184 -14.06 -12.97 -35.61
CA LYS A 184 -15.22 -13.87 -35.45
C LYS A 184 -16.54 -13.22 -35.88
N LYS A 185 -16.79 -11.95 -35.50
CA LYS A 185 -17.99 -11.21 -35.94
C LYS A 185 -18.05 -11.04 -37.46
N LYS A 186 -16.93 -10.74 -38.12
CA LYS A 186 -16.87 -10.68 -39.61
C LYS A 186 -17.19 -12.02 -40.27
N LYS A 187 -16.74 -13.14 -39.67
CA LYS A 187 -16.98 -14.48 -40.21
C LYS A 187 -18.45 -14.93 -40.06
N PHE A 188 -19.14 -14.48 -39.00
CA PHE A 188 -20.56 -14.75 -38.78
C PHE A 188 -21.48 -13.87 -39.65
N PHE A 189 -21.00 -12.72 -40.15
CA PHE A 189 -21.78 -11.84 -41.04
C PHE A 189 -21.64 -12.22 -42.53
N PHE A 190 -20.73 -13.15 -42.85
CA PHE A 190 -20.46 -13.63 -44.22
C PHE A 190 -21.03 -15.02 -44.50
N PHE A 191 -21.79 -15.57 -43.56
CA PHE A 191 -22.54 -16.83 -43.65
C PHE A 191 -24.00 -16.54 -43.31
#